data_AF-A0AAN1U9K2-F1
#
_entry.id   AF-A0AAN1U9K2-F1
#
_cell.length_a   1.000
_cell.length_b   1.000
_cell.length_c   1.000
_cell.angle_alpha   90.00
_cell.angle_beta   90.00
_cell.angle_gamma   90.00
#
_symmetry.space_group_name_H-M   'P 1'
#
loop_
_entity.id
_entity.type
_entity.pdbx_description
1 polymer ?
#
loop_
_entity_poly.entity_id
_entity_poly.type
_entity_poly.pdbx_seq_one_letter_code
_entity_poly.pdbx_strand_id
1 'polypeptide(L)'
;MSGRLFGSPMFLGFDHLEQMLERASKGSGDGYPPYNIEQIAPNGLRITLAVAGFKMDDLQITQEDNQLVIRGRQMEDGEERVFLHRGIASRQFQKAFVLAEGIEIGGAWLDNGLLHIDLFRPQPEVRVKRIEIVQGGQKNGRAPAAGSGSVLKTRSSRMLRPVMDVDES
;
A
#
# COMPACT_ATOMS: atom_id res chain seq x y z
N MET A 1 6.65 46.80 10.78
CA MET A 1 7.94 46.29 11.25
C MET A 1 7.72 44.87 11.73
N SER A 2 8.44 43.93 11.08
CA SER A 2 8.81 42.55 11.44
C SER A 2 7.94 41.73 12.41
N GLY A 3 7.68 40.45 12.18
CA GLY A 3 8.21 39.54 11.16
C GLY A 3 7.52 38.18 11.30
N ARG A 4 7.36 37.48 10.17
CA ARG A 4 6.93 36.08 10.14
C ARG A 4 8.06 35.21 10.70
N LEU A 5 7.72 34.29 11.59
CA LEU A 5 8.48 33.05 11.78
C LEU A 5 7.53 31.89 11.52
N PHE A 6 7.72 31.27 10.36
CA PHE A 6 7.11 30.01 9.99
C PHE A 6 7.59 28.93 10.97
N GLY A 7 6.69 28.39 11.78
CA GLY A 7 6.91 27.13 12.49
C GLY A 7 6.77 25.98 11.50
N SER A 8 7.87 25.30 11.17
CA SER A 8 7.90 24.19 10.22
C SER A 8 6.99 23.02 10.67
N PRO A 9 5.98 22.61 9.88
CA PRO A 9 4.97 21.60 10.25
C PRO A 9 5.41 20.14 10.00
N MET A 10 6.71 19.84 9.95
CA MET A 10 7.23 18.56 9.44
C MET A 10 7.98 17.69 10.47
N PHE A 11 8.04 18.08 11.76
CA PHE A 11 8.91 17.41 12.74
C PHE A 11 8.25 17.04 14.08
N LEU A 12 6.94 16.82 14.11
CA LEU A 12 6.24 16.25 15.28
C LEU A 12 5.56 14.92 14.92
N GLY A 13 6.26 14.06 14.19
CA GLY A 13 5.70 12.87 13.55
C GLY A 13 6.57 11.65 13.71
N PHE A 14 6.67 11.12 14.93
CA PHE A 14 6.92 9.70 15.21
C PHE A 14 6.54 9.42 16.68
N ASP A 15 6.99 10.28 17.59
CA ASP A 15 6.73 10.15 19.04
C ASP A 15 5.24 10.21 19.42
N HIS A 16 4.44 11.02 18.72
CA HIS A 16 3.00 11.09 18.97
C HIS A 16 2.26 9.87 18.38
N LEU A 17 2.75 9.33 17.26
CA LEU A 17 2.22 8.12 16.65
C LEU A 17 2.50 6.92 17.56
N GLU A 18 3.71 6.80 18.10
CA GLU A 18 4.09 5.77 19.06
C GLU A 18 3.21 5.79 20.32
N GLN A 19 3.01 6.98 20.91
CA GLN A 19 2.17 7.14 22.10
C GLN A 19 0.68 6.85 21.83
N MET A 20 0.18 7.14 20.62
CA MET A 20 -1.18 6.80 20.22
C MET A 20 -1.33 5.29 19.95
N LEU A 21 -0.35 4.66 19.31
CA LEU A 21 -0.33 3.22 19.06
C LEU A 21 -0.34 2.42 20.37
N GLU A 22 0.47 2.84 21.34
CA GLU A 22 0.57 2.20 22.65
C GLU A 22 -0.68 2.38 23.51
N ARG A 23 -1.42 3.48 23.35
CA ARG A 23 -2.70 3.68 24.04
C ARG A 23 -3.84 2.90 23.40
N ALA A 24 -3.84 2.76 22.08
CA ALA A 24 -4.81 1.94 21.36
C ALA A 24 -4.64 0.44 21.69
N SER A 25 -3.42 -0.03 21.92
CA SER A 25 -3.16 -1.43 22.30
C SER A 25 -3.55 -1.77 23.74
N LYS A 26 -3.53 -0.79 24.67
CA LYS A 26 -3.89 -0.99 26.09
C LYS A 26 -5.41 -1.10 26.35
N GLY A 27 -6.26 -0.73 25.39
CA GLY A 27 -7.73 -0.77 25.54
C GLY A 27 -8.35 -2.16 25.31
N SER A 28 -7.59 -3.14 24.79
CA SER A 28 -8.10 -4.43 24.35
C SER A 28 -7.57 -5.59 25.21
N GLY A 29 -7.90 -5.60 26.50
CA GLY A 29 -8.16 -6.77 27.36
C GLY A 29 -7.20 -7.96 27.47
N ASP A 30 -6.22 -8.17 26.59
CA ASP A 30 -5.31 -9.31 26.68
C ASP A 30 -4.05 -8.99 25.86
N GLY A 31 -2.96 -8.65 26.55
CA GLY A 31 -1.62 -8.37 25.99
C GLY A 31 -0.96 -9.59 25.32
N TYR A 32 -1.77 -10.55 24.89
CA TYR A 32 -1.41 -11.78 24.23
C TYR A 32 -1.88 -11.77 22.76
N PRO A 33 -1.06 -12.20 21.80
CA PRO A 33 0.34 -12.52 21.96
C PRO A 33 1.17 -11.26 22.29
N PRO A 34 2.21 -11.36 23.12
CA PRO A 34 3.13 -10.27 23.33
C PRO A 34 3.87 -9.97 22.04
N TYR A 35 4.21 -8.70 21.83
CA TYR A 35 4.85 -8.24 20.60
C TYR A 35 5.83 -7.10 20.84
N ASN A 36 6.76 -6.94 19.91
CA ASN A 36 7.69 -5.83 19.82
C ASN A 36 7.46 -5.06 18.51
N ILE A 37 7.81 -3.79 18.50
CA ILE A 37 7.94 -2.97 17.29
C ILE A 37 9.33 -2.34 17.35
N GLU A 38 10.15 -2.60 16.34
CA GLU A 38 11.55 -2.19 16.28
C GLU A 38 11.80 -1.36 15.02
N GLN A 39 12.55 -0.27 15.13
CA GLN A 39 13.05 0.44 13.95
C GLN A 39 14.28 -0.29 13.41
N ILE A 40 14.18 -0.82 12.18
CA ILE A 40 15.26 -1.58 11.52
C ILE A 40 16.00 -0.75 10.47
N ALA A 41 15.43 0.38 10.06
CA ALA A 41 16.01 1.34 9.11
C ALA A 41 15.35 2.73 9.28
N PRO A 42 15.92 3.82 8.72
CA PRO A 42 15.32 5.16 8.80
C PRO A 42 13.85 5.23 8.37
N ASN A 43 13.45 4.39 7.41
CA ASN A 43 12.10 4.28 6.89
C ASN A 43 11.51 2.84 7.04
N GLY A 44 12.06 2.03 7.94
CA GLY A 44 11.68 0.63 8.11
C GLY A 44 11.41 0.26 9.56
N LEU A 45 10.30 -0.45 9.78
CA LEU A 45 9.91 -1.01 11.07
C LEU A 45 9.76 -2.54 10.96
N ARG A 46 9.95 -3.25 12.07
CA ARG A 46 9.66 -4.67 12.21
C ARG A 46 8.72 -4.88 13.38
N ILE A 47 7.63 -5.59 13.14
CA ILE A 47 6.76 -6.11 14.19
C ILE A 47 7.18 -7.57 14.45
N THR A 48 7.39 -7.94 15.72
CA THR A 48 7.68 -9.33 16.13
C THR A 48 6.62 -9.78 17.12
N LEU A 49 5.88 -10.86 16.85
CA LEU A 49 4.83 -11.39 17.73
C LEU A 49 5.19 -12.80 18.21
N ALA A 50 5.00 -13.08 19.50
CA ALA A 50 5.19 -14.44 20.03
C ALA A 50 3.98 -15.33 19.73
N VAL A 51 4.15 -16.26 18.80
CA VAL A 51 3.11 -17.18 18.31
C VAL A 51 3.51 -18.64 18.49
N ALA A 52 4.31 -18.93 19.51
CA ALA A 52 4.71 -20.29 19.84
C ALA A 52 3.46 -21.18 20.03
N GLY A 53 3.47 -22.35 19.40
CA GLY A 53 2.36 -23.29 19.40
C GLY A 53 1.39 -23.17 18.21
N PHE A 54 1.50 -22.13 17.38
CA PHE A 54 0.76 -22.05 16.11
C PHE A 54 1.59 -22.61 14.96
N LYS A 55 0.95 -23.37 14.07
CA LYS A 55 1.51 -23.74 12.78
C LYS A 55 1.29 -22.59 11.78
N MET A 56 1.98 -22.63 10.64
CA MET A 56 1.78 -21.63 9.57
C MET A 56 0.31 -21.58 9.12
N ASP A 57 -0.34 -22.74 8.98
CA ASP A 57 -1.75 -22.81 8.55
C ASP A 57 -2.75 -22.36 9.62
N ASP A 58 -2.31 -22.22 10.88
CA ASP A 58 -3.13 -21.68 11.96
C ASP A 58 -3.08 -20.14 12.01
N LEU A 59 -2.20 -19.51 11.22
CA LEU A 59 -1.94 -18.08 11.22
C LEU A 59 -2.43 -17.43 9.92
N GLN A 60 -3.04 -16.27 10.05
CA GLN A 60 -3.48 -15.45 8.93
C GLN A 60 -3.07 -14.00 9.14
N ILE A 61 -2.53 -13.39 8.09
CA ILE A 61 -2.15 -11.97 8.07
C ILE A 61 -2.93 -11.32 6.93
N THR A 62 -3.68 -10.27 7.23
CA THR A 62 -4.45 -9.49 6.26
C THR A 62 -4.19 -8.01 6.44
N GLN A 63 -4.31 -7.26 5.34
CA GLN A 63 -4.41 -5.81 5.40
C GLN A 63 -5.86 -5.42 5.11
N GLU A 64 -6.51 -4.78 6.10
CA GLU A 64 -7.88 -4.29 6.03
C GLU A 64 -7.82 -2.76 6.10
N ASP A 65 -8.02 -2.08 4.97
CA ASP A 65 -7.80 -0.63 4.82
C ASP A 65 -6.39 -0.20 5.25
N ASN A 66 -6.28 0.56 6.35
CA ASN A 66 -5.03 0.98 6.96
C ASN A 66 -4.64 0.13 8.17
N GLN A 67 -5.21 -1.06 8.35
CA GLN A 67 -4.90 -1.94 9.47
C GLN A 67 -4.23 -3.23 9.01
N LEU A 68 -3.13 -3.57 9.66
CA LEU A 68 -2.54 -4.91 9.58
C LEU A 68 -3.20 -5.78 10.65
N VAL A 69 -3.92 -6.81 10.23
CA VAL A 69 -4.64 -7.72 11.11
C VAL A 69 -4.00 -9.11 11.07
N ILE A 70 -3.68 -9.65 12.25
CA ILE A 70 -3.04 -10.94 12.45
C ILE A 70 -3.98 -11.78 13.29
N ARG A 71 -4.36 -12.94 12.76
CA ARG A 71 -5.25 -13.89 13.42
C ARG A 71 -4.53 -15.21 13.62
N GLY A 72 -4.73 -15.82 14.78
CA GLY A 72 -4.27 -17.17 15.06
C GLY A 72 -5.42 -18.01 15.57
N ARG A 73 -5.63 -19.19 14.98
CA ARG A 73 -6.63 -20.16 15.41
C ARG A 73 -6.05 -21.57 15.35
N GLN A 74 -5.77 -22.14 16.52
CA GLN A 74 -5.49 -23.57 16.62
C GLN A 74 -6.82 -24.33 16.53
N MET A 75 -6.93 -25.24 15.55
CA MET A 75 -8.02 -26.21 15.54
C MET A 75 -7.75 -27.26 16.63
N GLU A 76 -8.73 -27.50 17.51
CA GLU A 76 -8.64 -28.65 18.40
C GLU A 76 -8.89 -29.90 17.55
N ASP A 77 -7.88 -30.77 17.46
CA ASP A 77 -8.07 -32.11 16.92
C ASP A 77 -9.19 -32.76 17.74
N GLY A 78 -10.28 -33.16 17.09
CA GLY A 78 -11.53 -33.65 17.71
C GLY A 78 -11.41 -34.96 18.50
N GLU A 79 -10.22 -35.30 18.98
CA GLU A 79 -9.97 -36.36 19.93
C GLU A 79 -10.27 -35.85 21.34
N GLU A 80 -11.11 -36.57 22.07
CA GLU A 80 -11.48 -36.27 23.44
C GLU A 80 -10.28 -36.52 24.37
N ARG A 81 -9.38 -35.54 24.46
CA ARG A 81 -8.18 -35.62 25.29
C ARG A 81 -8.54 -35.36 26.74
N VAL A 82 -8.28 -36.33 27.61
CA VAL A 82 -8.42 -36.18 29.06
C VAL A 82 -7.17 -35.49 29.61
N PHE A 83 -7.31 -34.23 30.01
CA PHE A 83 -6.23 -33.46 30.64
C PHE A 83 -6.30 -33.59 32.16
N LEU A 84 -5.21 -34.01 32.80
CA LEU A 84 -5.08 -33.93 34.28
C LEU A 84 -4.83 -32.49 34.75
N HIS A 85 -4.14 -31.69 33.94
CA HIS A 85 -3.91 -30.26 34.12
C HIS A 85 -3.60 -29.62 32.75
N ARG A 86 -4.21 -28.47 32.44
CA ARG A 86 -4.02 -27.77 31.16
C ARG A 86 -3.61 -26.32 31.38
N GLY A 87 -2.29 -26.10 31.56
CA GLY A 87 -1.71 -24.76 31.71
C GLY A 87 -1.59 -23.98 30.39
N ILE A 88 -1.64 -24.66 29.25
CA ILE A 88 -1.53 -24.08 27.91
C ILE A 88 -2.74 -24.56 27.10
N ALA A 89 -3.84 -23.84 27.21
CA ALA A 89 -5.02 -24.09 26.39
C ALA A 89 -4.81 -23.54 24.97
N SER A 90 -5.45 -24.17 23.98
CA SER A 90 -5.45 -23.69 22.60
C SER A 90 -6.19 -22.35 22.60
N ARG A 91 -5.47 -21.24 22.41
CA ARG A 91 -6.07 -19.91 22.37
C ARG A 91 -6.21 -19.47 20.92
N GLN A 92 -7.26 -18.73 20.66
CA GLN A 92 -7.40 -17.97 19.43
C GLN A 92 -7.03 -16.53 19.74
N PHE A 93 -6.41 -15.83 18.79
CA PHE A 93 -6.12 -14.42 18.94
C PHE A 93 -6.43 -13.65 17.67
N GLN A 94 -6.70 -12.37 17.85
CA GLN A 94 -6.65 -11.36 16.80
C GLN A 94 -5.85 -10.17 17.35
N LYS A 95 -4.90 -9.69 16.56
CA LYS A 95 -4.14 -8.46 16.82
C LYS A 95 -4.17 -7.58 15.59
N ALA A 96 -4.43 -6.30 15.81
CA ALA A 96 -4.54 -5.30 14.76
C ALA A 96 -3.60 -4.14 15.06
N PHE A 97 -2.85 -3.72 14.05
CA PHE A 97 -1.97 -2.57 14.09
C PHE A 97 -2.47 -1.53 13.08
N VAL A 98 -2.70 -0.31 13.54
CA VAL A 98 -3.03 0.80 12.65
C VAL A 98 -1.76 1.27 11.94
N LEU A 99 -1.78 1.25 10.62
CA LEU A 99 -0.70 1.69 9.75
C LEU A 99 -0.92 3.17 9.40
N ALA A 100 0.16 3.94 9.45
CA ALA A 100 0.15 5.31 8.93
C ALA A 100 0.06 5.29 7.40
N GLU A 101 -0.41 6.41 6.82
CA GLU A 101 -0.47 6.57 5.37
C GLU A 101 0.91 6.36 4.71
N GLY A 102 0.91 5.65 3.58
CA GLY A 102 2.10 5.33 2.81
C GLY A 102 3.03 4.29 3.44
N ILE A 103 2.59 3.55 4.46
CA ILE A 103 3.30 2.37 4.95
C ILE A 103 2.90 1.15 4.11
N GLU A 104 3.88 0.38 3.69
CA GLU A 104 3.73 -0.86 2.94
C GLU A 104 4.32 -2.05 3.70
N ILE A 105 3.78 -3.24 3.46
CA ILE A 105 4.27 -4.50 4.04
C ILE A 105 5.36 -5.08 3.13
N GLY A 106 6.57 -5.22 3.67
CA GLY A 106 7.72 -5.78 2.93
C GLY A 106 7.76 -7.30 2.90
N GLY A 107 7.24 -7.94 3.95
CA GLY A 107 7.17 -9.39 4.03
C GLY A 107 6.88 -9.88 5.46
N ALA A 108 6.61 -11.17 5.57
CA ALA A 108 6.42 -11.83 6.87
C ALA A 108 7.04 -13.22 6.86
N TRP A 109 7.62 -13.64 7.99
CA TRP A 109 8.15 -14.99 8.17
C TRP A 109 8.01 -15.43 9.62
N LEU A 110 7.90 -16.74 9.80
CA LEU A 110 7.86 -17.39 11.09
C LEU A 110 9.22 -18.02 11.38
N ASP A 111 9.80 -17.69 12.53
CA ASP A 111 11.05 -18.31 13.00
C ASP A 111 10.99 -18.55 14.51
N ASN A 112 11.33 -19.76 14.96
CA ASN A 112 11.42 -20.11 16.38
C ASN A 112 10.20 -19.72 17.25
N GLY A 113 8.99 -19.81 16.69
CA GLY A 113 7.75 -19.44 17.39
C GLY A 113 7.49 -17.93 17.45
N LEU A 114 8.22 -17.14 16.67
CA LEU A 114 8.03 -15.71 16.49
C LEU A 114 7.60 -15.40 15.05
N LEU A 115 6.55 -14.61 14.91
CA LEU A 115 6.13 -14.07 13.63
C LEU A 115 6.74 -12.68 13.46
N HIS A 116 7.54 -12.51 12.41
CA HIS A 116 8.13 -11.23 12.05
C HIS A 116 7.42 -10.65 10.84
N ILE A 117 7.19 -9.34 10.85
CA ILE A 117 6.56 -8.59 9.76
C ILE A 117 7.33 -7.31 9.54
N ASP A 118 7.91 -7.17 8.34
CA ASP A 118 8.62 -5.97 7.95
C ASP A 118 7.66 -4.97 7.29
N LEU A 119 7.78 -3.72 7.71
CA LEU A 119 7.04 -2.58 7.20
C LEU A 119 8.02 -1.54 6.72
N PHE A 120 7.70 -0.87 5.62
CA PHE A 120 8.53 0.20 5.09
C PHE A 120 7.68 1.35 4.57
N ARG A 121 8.22 2.57 4.65
CA ARG A 121 7.66 3.73 3.96
C ARG A 121 8.46 3.97 2.68
N PRO A 122 7.88 3.74 1.49
CA PRO A 122 8.52 4.13 0.25
C PRO A 122 8.78 5.64 0.26
N GLN A 123 9.97 6.05 -0.18
CA GLN A 123 10.18 7.47 -0.44
C GLN A 123 9.41 7.84 -1.72
N PRO A 124 8.68 8.97 -1.71
CA PRO A 124 8.00 9.42 -2.92
C PRO A 124 9.02 9.64 -4.05
N GLU A 125 8.74 9.10 -5.23
CA GLU A 125 9.51 9.42 -6.44
C GLU A 125 9.40 10.93 -6.71
N VAL A 126 10.50 11.67 -6.49
CA VAL A 126 10.52 13.10 -6.74
C VAL A 126 10.60 13.36 -8.24
N ARG A 127 9.45 13.51 -8.90
CA ARG A 127 9.36 13.93 -10.31
C ARG A 127 9.41 15.45 -10.40
N VAL A 128 10.61 16.02 -10.34
CA VAL A 128 10.80 17.47 -10.57
C VAL A 128 10.59 17.78 -12.06
N LYS A 129 9.56 18.56 -12.37
CA LYS A 129 9.38 19.15 -13.70
C LYS A 129 9.68 20.64 -13.63
N ARG A 130 10.59 21.11 -14.49
CA ARG A 130 10.74 22.54 -14.75
C ARG A 130 9.56 22.99 -15.60
N ILE A 131 8.83 23.99 -15.12
CA ILE A 131 7.75 24.64 -15.87
C ILE A 131 8.27 25.97 -16.37
N GLU A 132 8.23 26.18 -17.69
CA GLU A 132 8.59 27.48 -18.28
C GLU A 132 7.50 28.51 -18.00
N ILE A 133 7.91 29.71 -17.57
CA ILE A 133 7.00 30.85 -17.39
C ILE A 133 6.98 31.62 -18.72
N VAL A 134 5.84 31.58 -19.41
CA VAL A 134 5.60 32.41 -20.59
C VAL A 134 4.94 33.72 -20.18
N GLN A 135 5.34 34.81 -20.82
CA GLN A 135 4.79 36.14 -20.55
C GLN A 135 3.31 36.20 -20.96
N GLY A 136 2.44 36.59 -20.04
CA GLY A 136 0.99 36.63 -20.25
C GLY A 136 0.59 37.65 -21.33
N GLY A 137 0.39 37.17 -22.56
CA GLY A 137 0.06 38.02 -23.69
C GLY A 137 -0.38 37.31 -24.98
N GLN A 138 -0.35 35.97 -25.06
CA GLN A 138 -0.97 35.23 -26.17
C GLN A 138 -1.69 33.98 -25.67
N LYS A 139 -2.98 34.14 -25.36
CA LYS A 139 -3.91 33.00 -25.41
C LYS A 139 -4.09 32.61 -26.88
N ASN A 140 -3.25 31.71 -27.41
CA ASN A 140 -3.64 30.95 -28.58
C ASN A 140 -4.62 29.86 -28.12
N GLY A 141 -5.88 30.28 -27.95
CA GLY A 141 -7.01 29.37 -27.97
C GLY A 141 -7.06 28.70 -29.33
N ARG A 142 -6.41 27.55 -29.47
CA ARG A 142 -6.76 26.58 -30.50
C ARG A 142 -7.20 25.31 -29.79
N ALA A 143 -8.50 25.25 -29.53
CA ALA A 143 -9.16 23.97 -29.33
C ALA A 143 -8.80 23.05 -30.51
N PRO A 144 -8.62 21.73 -30.30
CA PRO A 144 -8.45 20.80 -31.40
C PRO A 144 -9.74 20.82 -32.23
N ALA A 145 -9.68 21.45 -33.41
CA ALA A 145 -10.78 21.44 -34.36
C ALA A 145 -10.91 20.00 -34.88
N ALA A 146 -11.99 19.33 -34.49
CA ALA A 146 -12.45 18.11 -35.13
C ALA A 146 -12.63 18.39 -36.63
N GLY A 147 -11.97 17.60 -37.47
CA GLY A 147 -12.03 17.73 -38.91
C GLY A 147 -13.41 17.35 -39.45
N SER A 148 -14.15 18.36 -39.93
CA SER A 148 -15.18 18.16 -40.97
C SER A 148 -14.89 19.18 -42.07
N GLY A 149 -14.61 18.70 -43.27
CA GLY A 149 -14.15 19.52 -44.38
C GLY A 149 -14.24 18.79 -45.70
N SER A 150 -15.48 18.53 -46.10
CA SER A 150 -15.88 18.14 -47.46
C SER A 150 -15.45 19.17 -48.51
N VAL A 151 -14.88 18.65 -49.60
CA VAL A 151 -15.04 19.07 -51.01
C VAL A 151 -14.61 20.49 -51.39
N LEU A 152 -13.52 20.58 -52.17
CA LEU A 152 -13.50 21.45 -53.36
C LEU A 152 -12.69 20.84 -54.50
N LYS A 153 -13.30 20.97 -55.67
CA LYS A 153 -13.06 20.33 -56.95
C LYS A 153 -12.18 21.25 -57.79
N THR A 154 -11.05 20.78 -58.31
CA THR A 154 -10.41 21.38 -59.49
C THR A 154 -9.91 20.30 -60.44
N ARG A 155 -10.24 20.54 -61.70
CA ARG A 155 -10.06 19.68 -62.86
C ARG A 155 -8.59 19.57 -63.24
N SER A 156 -8.20 18.38 -63.73
CA SER A 156 -7.56 18.16 -65.03
C SER A 156 -6.51 17.05 -64.95
N SER A 157 -6.74 15.92 -65.62
CA SER A 157 -5.92 15.54 -66.78
C SER A 157 -6.31 14.16 -67.31
N ARG A 158 -6.61 14.17 -68.62
CA ARG A 158 -6.18 13.22 -69.64
C ARG A 158 -6.58 11.72 -69.49
N MET A 159 -7.48 11.34 -70.41
CA MET A 159 -7.73 9.99 -70.90
C MET A 159 -6.44 9.20 -71.19
N LEU A 160 -6.46 7.90 -70.89
CA LEU A 160 -6.28 6.77 -71.83
C LEU A 160 -6.75 5.47 -71.13
N ARG A 161 -7.48 4.62 -71.87
CA ARG A 161 -8.12 3.35 -71.45
C ARG A 161 -7.15 2.14 -71.66
N PRO A 162 -7.59 0.86 -71.57
CA PRO A 162 -7.91 0.02 -70.40
C PRO A 162 -7.13 -1.34 -70.46
N VAL A 163 -7.65 -2.40 -69.78
CA VAL A 163 -7.34 -3.87 -69.89
C VAL A 163 -6.30 -4.35 -68.85
N MET A 164 -6.45 -5.43 -68.05
CA MET A 164 -7.25 -6.67 -68.09
C MET A 164 -7.44 -7.27 -66.67
N ASP A 165 -8.49 -8.06 -66.49
CA ASP A 165 -8.73 -9.00 -65.38
C ASP A 165 -7.59 -10.02 -65.20
N VAL A 166 -7.29 -10.44 -63.97
CA VAL A 166 -7.16 -11.86 -63.58
C VAL A 166 -7.48 -12.02 -62.08
N ASP A 167 -8.32 -13.03 -61.85
CA ASP A 167 -8.86 -13.61 -60.61
C ASP A 167 -7.82 -14.43 -59.80
N GLU A 168 -8.25 -14.93 -58.63
CA GLU A 168 -7.67 -16.04 -57.84
C GLU A 168 -6.40 -15.74 -57.00
N SER A 169 -6.25 -16.17 -55.74
CA SER A 169 -7.06 -16.93 -54.77
C SER A 169 -6.55 -16.60 -53.36
#